data_AF-A0A8B2ZND0-F1
#
_entry.id   AF-A0A8B2ZND0-F1
#
_cell.length_a   1.000
_cell.length_b   1.000
_cell.length_c   1.000
_cell.angle_alpha   90.00
_cell.angle_beta   90.00
_cell.angle_gamma   90.00
#
_symmetry.space_group_name_H-M   'P 1'
#
loop_
_entity.id
_entity.type
_entity.pdbx_description
1 polymer ?
#
loop_
_entity_poly.entity_id
_entity_poly.type
_entity_poly.pdbx_seq_one_letter_code
_entity_poly.pdbx_strand_id
1 'polypeptide(L)'
;MINEEVLELFKSAEMTTTNNINEAIFILPGGELINGDVECGVRGTDHSVIGILYDDLDRYSDDTFWSEIVKRTNILQYVPETQIVLQKEGQVITEEQNEIIQKYQLEVELY
;
A
#
# COMPACT_ATOMS: atom_id res chain seq x y z
N MET A 1 -9.56 2.39 12.13
CA MET A 1 -10.24 1.95 10.90
C MET A 1 -10.16 0.43 10.88
N ILE A 2 -11.27 -0.26 10.63
CA ILE A 2 -11.24 -1.72 10.42
C ILE A 2 -10.82 -2.02 8.98
N ASN A 3 -10.27 -3.21 8.71
CA ASN A 3 -9.75 -3.55 7.38
C ASN A 3 -10.76 -3.31 6.24
N GLU A 4 -12.03 -3.69 6.47
CA GLU A 4 -13.11 -3.52 5.48
C GLU A 4 -13.29 -2.06 5.07
N GLU A 5 -13.17 -1.11 6.00
CA GLU A 5 -13.27 0.33 5.70
C GLU A 5 -12.12 0.80 4.81
N VAL A 6 -10.90 0.30 5.04
CA VAL A 6 -9.74 0.64 4.19
C VAL A 6 -9.94 0.08 2.79
N LEU A 7 -10.36 -1.18 2.66
CA LEU A 7 -10.61 -1.79 1.36
C LEU A 7 -11.70 -1.04 0.58
N GLU A 8 -12.78 -0.62 1.23
CA GLU A 8 -13.84 0.16 0.59
C GLU A 8 -13.37 1.55 0.14
N LEU A 9 -12.44 2.19 0.86
CA LEU A 9 -11.81 3.44 0.40
C LEU A 9 -11.14 3.26 -0.97
N PHE A 10 -10.28 2.23 -1.10
CA PHE A 10 -9.60 1.94 -2.37
C PHE A 10 -10.58 1.61 -3.50
N LYS A 11 -11.64 0.83 -3.22
CA LYS A 11 -12.68 0.53 -4.21
C LYS A 11 -13.44 1.78 -4.66
N SER A 12 -13.77 2.69 -3.74
CA SER A 12 -14.45 3.94 -4.05
C SER A 12 -13.62 4.88 -4.92
N ALA A 13 -12.30 4.72 -4.87
CA ALA A 13 -11.33 5.40 -5.73
C ALA A 13 -11.03 4.65 -7.03
N GLU A 14 -11.89 3.70 -7.41
CA GLU A 14 -11.77 2.86 -8.62
C GLU A 14 -10.49 2.01 -8.68
N MET A 15 -9.80 1.83 -7.55
CA MET A 15 -8.65 0.94 -7.48
C MET A 15 -9.10 -0.51 -7.33
N THR A 16 -8.35 -1.42 -7.97
CA THR A 16 -8.70 -2.85 -8.00
C THR A 16 -7.75 -3.69 -7.13
N THR A 17 -8.24 -4.83 -6.65
CA THR A 17 -7.40 -5.81 -5.97
C THR A 17 -6.76 -6.77 -6.96
N THR A 18 -5.63 -7.36 -6.61
CA THR A 18 -4.99 -8.45 -7.35
C THR A 18 -4.62 -9.60 -6.42
N ASN A 19 -4.42 -10.79 -6.99
CA ASN A 19 -3.83 -11.94 -6.30
C ASN A 19 -2.38 -12.21 -6.75
N ASN A 20 -1.88 -11.43 -7.72
CA ASN A 20 -0.52 -11.51 -8.22
C ASN A 20 0.34 -10.49 -7.48
N ILE A 21 1.29 -10.97 -6.67
CA ILE A 21 2.19 -10.09 -5.93
C ILE A 21 2.96 -9.17 -6.87
N ASN A 22 3.34 -9.62 -8.06
CA ASN A 22 4.13 -8.81 -9.01
C ASN A 22 3.33 -7.66 -9.66
N GLU A 23 2.02 -7.61 -9.43
CA GLU A 23 1.14 -6.52 -9.88
C GLU A 23 0.79 -5.57 -8.73
N ALA A 24 1.11 -5.92 -7.49
CA ALA A 24 0.70 -5.16 -6.32
C ALA A 24 1.56 -3.92 -6.09
N ILE A 25 0.96 -2.85 -5.55
CA ILE A 25 1.66 -1.64 -5.08
C ILE A 25 1.39 -1.33 -3.61
N PHE A 26 0.33 -1.89 -3.04
CA PHE A 26 0.04 -1.81 -1.60
C PHE A 26 -0.37 -3.16 -1.04
N ILE A 27 -0.07 -3.35 0.25
CA ILE A 27 -0.60 -4.43 1.08
C ILE A 27 -1.46 -3.80 2.17
N LEU A 28 -2.78 -4.05 2.11
CA LEU A 28 -3.73 -3.55 3.09
C LEU A 28 -3.57 -4.26 4.45
N PRO A 29 -4.11 -3.72 5.55
CA PRO A 29 -4.01 -4.32 6.87
C PRO A 29 -4.55 -5.76 6.97
N GLY A 30 -5.54 -6.13 6.16
CA GLY A 30 -6.07 -7.50 6.09
C GLY A 30 -5.39 -8.40 5.07
N GLY A 31 -4.29 -7.95 4.46
CA GLY A 31 -3.50 -8.72 3.50
C GLY A 31 -3.99 -8.63 2.05
N GLU A 32 -5.05 -7.87 1.76
CA GLU A 32 -5.45 -7.59 0.38
C GLU A 32 -4.38 -6.80 -0.37
N LEU A 33 -4.17 -7.15 -1.64
CA LEU A 33 -3.20 -6.49 -2.50
C LEU A 33 -3.91 -5.54 -3.45
N ILE A 34 -3.43 -4.29 -3.52
CA ILE A 34 -3.93 -3.30 -4.47
C ILE A 34 -3.08 -3.34 -5.73
N ASN A 35 -3.74 -3.47 -6.88
CA ASN A 35 -3.12 -3.51 -8.19
C ASN A 35 -2.50 -2.15 -8.55
N GLY A 36 -1.31 -2.18 -9.12
CA GLY A 36 -0.59 -1.03 -9.68
C GLY A 36 -0.68 -0.91 -11.20
N ASP A 37 -1.63 -1.61 -11.82
CA ASP A 37 -1.86 -1.64 -13.27
C ASP A 37 -0.57 -1.98 -14.04
N VAL A 38 0.07 -3.08 -13.62
CA VAL A 38 1.32 -3.54 -14.24
C VAL A 38 1.00 -4.23 -15.56
N GLU A 39 1.38 -3.60 -16.67
CA GLU A 39 1.26 -4.15 -18.02
C GLU A 39 2.66 -4.44 -18.59
N CYS A 40 2.88 -5.67 -19.08
CA CYS A 40 4.16 -6.11 -19.64
C CYS A 40 5.38 -5.88 -18.72
N GLY A 41 5.18 -5.95 -17.40
CA GLY A 41 6.24 -5.74 -16.39
C GLY A 41 6.56 -4.26 -16.14
N VAL A 42 5.77 -3.33 -16.68
CA VAL A 42 5.88 -1.90 -16.42
C VAL A 42 4.68 -1.47 -15.59
N ARG A 43 4.95 -0.87 -14.42
CA ARG A 43 3.92 -0.31 -13.55
C ARG A 43 3.26 0.91 -14.20
N GLY A 44 1.94 0.88 -14.30
CA GLY A 44 1.13 2.01 -14.79
C GLY A 44 0.77 3.01 -13.71
N THR A 45 0.56 2.55 -12.47
CA THR A 45 0.07 3.36 -11.36
C THR A 45 1.14 3.56 -10.28
N ASP A 46 1.44 4.82 -9.98
CA ASP A 46 2.40 5.21 -8.94
C ASP A 46 1.76 5.20 -7.55
N HIS A 47 2.53 4.93 -6.49
CA HIS A 47 2.05 4.93 -5.10
C HIS A 47 1.39 6.24 -4.69
N SER A 48 1.72 7.35 -5.35
CA SER A 48 1.05 8.61 -5.09
C SER A 48 -0.42 8.71 -5.48
N VAL A 49 -0.93 7.72 -6.22
CA VAL A 49 -2.37 7.55 -6.47
C VAL A 49 -3.18 7.62 -5.18
N ILE A 50 -2.61 7.21 -4.05
CA ILE A 50 -3.29 7.23 -2.76
C ILE A 50 -3.74 8.63 -2.29
N GLY A 51 -3.16 9.69 -2.85
CA GLY A 51 -3.61 11.06 -2.58
C GLY A 51 -5.08 11.27 -2.90
N ILE A 52 -5.64 10.52 -3.85
CA ILE A 52 -7.07 10.60 -4.19
C ILE A 52 -8.00 10.10 -3.08
N LEU A 53 -7.47 9.36 -2.09
CA LEU A 53 -8.26 8.86 -0.97
C LEU A 53 -8.52 9.94 0.09
N TYR A 54 -7.77 11.05 0.07
CA TYR A 54 -7.78 12.05 1.13
C TYR A 54 -7.62 13.47 0.59
N ASP A 55 -8.75 14.13 0.32
CA ASP A 55 -8.80 15.52 -0.13
C ASP A 55 -8.22 16.53 0.89
N ASP A 56 -8.07 16.12 2.16
CA ASP A 56 -7.54 16.94 3.25
C ASP A 56 -6.01 16.83 3.41
N LEU A 57 -5.35 15.95 2.66
CA LEU A 57 -3.90 15.76 2.72
C LEU A 57 -3.23 16.33 1.46
N ASP A 58 -2.37 17.33 1.64
CA ASP A 58 -1.56 17.85 0.55
C ASP A 58 -0.21 17.12 0.52
N ARG A 59 0.01 16.38 -0.58
CA ARG A 59 1.26 15.63 -0.85
C ARG A 59 2.49 16.51 -0.90
N TYR A 60 2.34 17.77 -1.30
CA TYR A 60 3.44 18.70 -1.56
C TYR A 60 3.65 19.72 -0.45
N SER A 61 2.72 19.82 0.50
CA SER A 61 2.82 20.84 1.55
C SER A 61 3.75 20.46 2.69
N ASP A 62 3.96 19.16 2.98
CA ASP A 62 4.74 18.72 4.14
C ASP A 62 5.28 17.27 4.01
N ASP A 63 6.36 16.97 4.75
CA ASP A 63 6.92 15.61 4.94
C ASP A 63 5.98 14.66 5.74
N THR A 64 4.76 15.12 6.08
CA THR A 64 3.81 14.40 6.94
C THR A 64 2.81 13.54 6.18
N PHE A 65 2.70 13.71 4.85
CA PHE A 65 1.70 13.02 4.01
C PHE A 65 1.69 11.51 4.28
N TRP A 66 2.83 10.84 4.09
CA TRP A 66 2.91 9.39 4.29
C TRP A 66 2.68 8.97 5.74
N SER A 67 3.12 9.78 6.70
CA SER A 67 2.88 9.51 8.12
C SER A 67 1.38 9.53 8.46
N GLU A 68 0.63 10.48 7.90
CA GLU A 68 -0.83 10.55 8.08
C GLU A 68 -1.56 9.42 7.33
N ILE A 69 -1.13 9.07 6.12
CA ILE A 69 -1.66 7.91 5.39
C ILE A 69 -1.48 6.62 6.21
N VAL A 70 -0.26 6.34 6.67
CA VAL A 70 0.05 5.14 7.47
C VAL A 70 -0.74 5.14 8.77
N LYS A 71 -0.86 6.28 9.46
CA LYS A 71 -1.63 6.39 10.70
C LYS A 71 -3.13 6.13 10.49
N ARG A 72 -3.70 6.53 9.35
CA ARG A 72 -5.13 6.36 9.05
C ARG A 72 -5.45 4.95 8.58
N THR A 73 -4.57 4.35 7.78
CA THR A 73 -4.86 3.13 7.00
C THR A 73 -4.02 1.93 7.39
N ASN A 74 -2.87 2.13 8.04
CA ASN A 74 -1.86 1.12 8.31
C ASN A 74 -1.38 0.31 7.08
N ILE A 75 -1.51 0.86 5.87
CA ILE A 75 -1.07 0.20 4.64
C ILE A 75 0.44 0.12 4.56
N LEU A 76 0.93 -0.92 3.90
CA LEU A 76 2.33 -1.01 3.49
C LEU A 76 2.45 -0.64 2.01
N GLN A 77 3.46 0.17 1.69
CA GLN A 77 3.87 0.37 0.30
C GLN A 77 4.69 -0.84 -0.14
N TYR A 78 4.41 -1.36 -1.32
CA TYR A 78 5.15 -2.47 -1.92
C TYR A 78 5.68 -2.07 -3.29
N VAL A 79 6.97 -2.29 -3.52
CA VAL A 79 7.66 -1.99 -4.78
C VAL A 79 7.89 -3.31 -5.52
N PRO A 80 7.04 -3.68 -6.49
CA PRO A 80 7.11 -5.00 -7.13
C PRO A 80 8.41 -5.23 -7.91
N GLU A 81 9.05 -4.17 -8.40
CA GLU A 81 10.29 -4.26 -9.18
C GLU A 81 11.50 -4.67 -8.32
N THR A 82 11.50 -4.30 -7.04
CA THR A 82 12.58 -4.65 -6.10
C THR A 82 12.15 -5.66 -5.05
N GLN A 83 10.86 -6.01 -5.01
CA GLN A 83 10.25 -6.85 -3.98
C GLN A 83 10.43 -6.32 -2.55
N ILE A 84 10.56 -5.00 -2.42
CA ILE A 84 10.73 -4.31 -1.15
C ILE A 84 9.38 -3.82 -0.64
N VAL A 85 9.10 -4.12 0.62
CA VAL A 85 8.03 -3.53 1.41
C VAL A 85 8.61 -2.36 2.20
N LEU A 86 8.04 -1.18 2.02
CA LEU A 86 8.46 0.03 2.74
C LEU A 86 7.59 0.21 3.98
N GLN A 87 8.22 0.10 5.14
CA GLN A 87 7.60 0.30 6.45
C GLN A 87 8.01 1.65 7.01
N LYS A 88 7.04 2.49 7.38
CA LYS A 88 7.32 3.77 8.04
C LYS A 88 7.82 3.52 9.47
N GLU A 89 8.74 4.35 9.98
CA GLU A 89 9.14 4.26 11.40
C GLU A 89 7.94 4.30 12.35
N GLY A 90 7.85 3.31 13.26
CA GLY A 90 6.74 3.17 14.21
C GLY A 90 5.46 2.54 13.65
N GLN A 91 5.40 2.22 12.35
CA GLN A 91 4.29 1.47 11.76
C GLN A 91 4.27 0.03 12.27
N VAL A 92 3.08 -0.47 12.61
CA VAL A 92 2.89 -1.87 13.01
C VAL A 92 2.51 -2.68 11.76
N ILE A 93 3.22 -3.79 11.52
CA ILE A 93 2.83 -4.78 10.52
C ILE A 93 1.78 -5.71 11.16
N THR A 94 0.61 -5.84 10.54
CA THR A 94 -0.44 -6.75 11.02
C THR A 94 -0.06 -8.22 10.79
N GLU A 95 -0.81 -9.14 11.40
CA GLU A 95 -0.58 -10.58 11.19
C GLU A 95 -0.79 -10.94 9.71
N GLU A 96 -1.85 -10.44 9.09
CA GLU A 96 -2.20 -10.69 7.69
C GLU A 96 -1.18 -10.08 6.72
N GLN A 97 -0.67 -8.87 7.00
CA GLN A 97 0.43 -8.29 6.22
C GLN A 97 1.70 -9.12 6.35
N ASN A 98 2.01 -9.59 7.55
CA ASN A 98 3.17 -10.45 7.78
C ASN A 98 3.03 -11.80 7.08
N GLU A 99 1.83 -12.38 7.00
CA GLU A 99 1.59 -13.59 6.21
C GLU A 99 1.95 -13.39 4.74
N ILE A 100 1.58 -12.25 4.14
CA ILE A 100 1.98 -11.91 2.76
C ILE A 100 3.50 -11.78 2.65
N ILE A 101 4.14 -11.03 3.55
CA ILE A 101 5.60 -10.83 3.56
C ILE A 101 6.34 -12.19 3.62
N GLN A 102 5.93 -13.07 4.54
CA GLN A 102 6.55 -14.39 4.71
C GLN A 102 6.27 -15.32 3.52
N LYS A 103 5.03 -15.33 3.01
CA LYS A 103 4.62 -16.17 1.87
C LYS A 103 5.44 -15.87 0.62
N TYR A 104 5.71 -14.59 0.35
CA TYR A 104 6.44 -14.15 -0.84
C TYR A 104 7.92 -13.84 -0.58
N GLN A 105 8.40 -14.05 0.66
CA GLN A 105 9.79 -13.81 1.08
C GLN A 105 10.26 -12.38 0.78
N LEU A 106 9.39 -11.40 1.05
CA LEU A 106 9.64 -10.00 0.75
C LEU A 106 10.62 -9.39 1.74
N GLU A 107 11.48 -8.49 1.25
CA GLU A 107 12.36 -7.69 2.10
C GLU A 107 11.57 -6.50 2.67
N VAL A 108 11.80 -6.18 3.95
CA VAL A 108 11.17 -5.03 4.60
C VAL A 108 12.25 -3.99 4.91
N GLU A 109 12.09 -2.79 4.37
CA GLU A 109 12.97 -1.66 4.62
C GLU A 109 12.24 -0.55 5.39
N LEU A 110 12.95 0.06 6.35
CA LEU A 110 12.45 1.18 7.16
C LEU A 110 12.81 2.51 6.50
N TYR A 111 11.88 3.48 6.53
CA TYR A 111 12.08 4.85 6.01
C TYR A 111 11.26 5.94 6.72
#